data_AF-A0A0U1DE92-F1
#
_entry.id   AF-A0A0U1DE92-F1
#
_cell.length_a   1.000
_cell.length_b   1.000
_cell.length_c   1.000
_cell.angle_alpha   90.00
_cell.angle_beta   90.00
_cell.angle_gamma   90.00
#
_symmetry.space_group_name_H-M   'P 1'
#
loop_
_entity.id
_entity.type
_entity.pdbx_description
1 polymer ?
#
loop_
_entity_poly.entity_id
_entity_poly.type
_entity_poly.pdbx_seq_one_letter_code
_entity_poly.pdbx_strand_id
1 'polypeptide(L)'
;MTPIAVIGMGCRLPGQIESPEQFWAALLQGDDLVTEVPAERWDAQEFYDPEPGVPGRSVSKWGAFLHDVAGFDTGFFGISEREATAIDPQHRLLLETAWEAIEHAGIDPASLSGSLTGVFMGLTHGDYQLLAADAHSIEGPYGFTGNNFSLASGRIAYHLGAHGPAYSVDSACSSSLLAVHNACRSLHDGESDVALAGGVCIVLEPRKLASGSAQGMLSPTGHCHAFDVAADGFVAGEAAAVVMLKRLADAERDGDRVLAVIRGTAVNQDGRTVNIATPSRDAQEAVYRAALAAAGGGPGDRRARRGARHGHSGRRPDRVRKPGCRLRDGRAVRVGLVEDQLRSQPIGLGRGRPDEGRAGAAARHRSAQPAFHPPA
;
A
#
# COMPACT_ATOMS: atom_id res chain seq x y z
N MET A 1 7.30 10.04 20.16
CA MET A 1 6.47 10.49 19.05
C MET A 1 5.08 10.78 19.59
N THR A 2 4.49 11.91 19.24
CA THR A 2 3.08 12.20 19.59
C THR A 2 2.16 11.24 18.84
N PRO A 3 1.10 10.69 19.47
CA PRO A 3 0.11 9.89 18.75
C PRO A 3 -0.52 10.67 17.60
N ILE A 4 -0.68 10.01 16.45
CA ILE A 4 -1.26 10.59 15.24
C ILE A 4 -2.62 9.96 14.98
N ALA A 5 -3.65 10.78 14.79
CA ALA A 5 -4.99 10.34 14.41
C ALA A 5 -5.08 10.16 12.89
N VAL A 6 -5.74 9.09 12.47
CA VAL A 6 -6.30 8.96 11.12
C VAL A 6 -7.71 9.54 11.17
N ILE A 7 -7.95 10.61 10.41
CA ILE A 7 -9.23 11.34 10.44
C ILE A 7 -10.03 11.16 9.14
N GLY A 8 -9.37 10.80 8.04
CA GLY A 8 -9.99 10.58 6.74
C GLY A 8 -9.31 9.47 5.95
N MET A 9 -10.02 8.89 4.99
CA MET A 9 -9.52 7.86 4.09
C MET A 9 -10.28 7.85 2.77
N GLY A 10 -9.56 7.61 1.68
CA GLY A 10 -10.11 7.34 0.35
C GLY A 10 -9.38 6.15 -0.26
N CYS A 11 -10.05 5.39 -1.13
CA CYS A 11 -9.42 4.27 -1.83
C CYS A 11 -10.09 3.89 -3.15
N ARG A 12 -9.28 3.38 -4.07
CA ARG A 12 -9.67 2.64 -5.28
C ARG A 12 -9.01 1.27 -5.24
N LEU A 13 -9.80 0.21 -5.24
CA LEU A 13 -9.33 -1.17 -5.20
C LEU A 13 -10.05 -2.02 -6.29
N PRO A 14 -9.51 -3.21 -6.63
CA PRO A 14 -10.14 -4.13 -7.57
C PRO A 14 -11.57 -4.50 -7.15
N GLY A 15 -12.37 -4.97 -8.11
CA GLY A 15 -13.77 -5.32 -7.84
C GLY A 15 -14.72 -4.13 -7.70
N GLN A 16 -14.40 -2.99 -8.34
CA GLN A 16 -15.19 -1.74 -8.28
C GLN A 16 -15.35 -1.20 -6.85
N ILE A 17 -14.32 -1.38 -6.02
CA ILE A 17 -14.30 -0.88 -4.65
C ILE A 17 -13.75 0.54 -4.68
N GLU A 18 -14.62 1.51 -4.38
CA GLU A 18 -14.35 2.95 -4.43
C GLU A 18 -14.46 3.61 -3.06
N SER A 19 -14.73 2.84 -2.01
CA SER A 19 -14.81 3.37 -0.64
C SER A 19 -14.28 2.40 0.43
N PRO A 20 -13.83 2.93 1.59
CA PRO A 20 -13.40 2.10 2.71
C PRO A 20 -14.47 1.13 3.24
N GLU A 21 -15.75 1.52 3.17
CA GLU A 21 -16.89 0.70 3.60
C GLU A 21 -17.09 -0.49 2.65
N GLN A 22 -16.98 -0.26 1.34
CA GLN A 22 -17.03 -1.32 0.34
C GLN A 22 -15.85 -2.28 0.51
N PHE A 23 -14.66 -1.75 0.75
CA PHE A 23 -13.48 -2.56 1.05
C PHE A 23 -13.69 -3.42 2.31
N TRP A 24 -14.22 -2.84 3.36
CA TRP A 24 -14.54 -3.56 4.59
C TRP A 24 -15.57 -4.67 4.37
N ALA A 25 -16.59 -4.42 3.55
CA ALA A 25 -17.58 -5.44 3.18
C ALA A 25 -16.94 -6.62 2.43
N ALA A 26 -16.09 -6.35 1.44
CA ALA A 26 -15.38 -7.37 0.66
C ALA A 26 -14.46 -8.23 1.56
N LEU A 27 -13.73 -7.61 2.48
CA LEU A 27 -12.90 -8.32 3.47
C LEU A 27 -13.72 -9.25 4.37
N LEU A 28 -14.93 -8.85 4.77
CA LEU A 28 -15.80 -9.68 5.61
C LEU A 28 -16.41 -10.85 4.83
N GLN A 29 -16.62 -10.69 3.52
CA GLN A 29 -17.12 -11.75 2.63
C GLN A 29 -16.01 -12.73 2.24
N GLY A 30 -14.75 -12.29 2.30
CA GLY A 30 -13.60 -13.09 1.90
C GLY A 30 -13.47 -13.17 0.39
N ASP A 31 -13.83 -12.09 -0.31
CA ASP A 31 -13.82 -12.03 -1.77
C ASP A 31 -12.40 -12.19 -2.32
N ASP A 32 -12.26 -13.03 -3.35
CA ASP A 32 -11.06 -13.10 -4.18
C ASP A 32 -11.27 -12.21 -5.40
N LEU A 33 -10.47 -11.16 -5.50
CA LEU A 33 -10.57 -10.12 -6.52
C LEU A 33 -9.57 -10.31 -7.66
N VAL A 34 -8.87 -11.45 -7.68
CA VAL A 34 -7.95 -11.78 -8.76
C VAL A 34 -8.72 -12.21 -10.01
N THR A 35 -8.33 -11.66 -11.15
CA THR A 35 -8.84 -12.03 -12.47
C THR A 35 -7.68 -12.34 -13.41
N GLU A 36 -8.00 -12.87 -14.60
CA GLU A 36 -7.05 -12.81 -15.71
C GLU A 36 -6.82 -11.34 -16.11
N VAL A 37 -5.69 -11.03 -16.73
CA VAL A 37 -5.43 -9.70 -17.30
C VAL A 37 -6.60 -9.27 -18.18
N PRO A 38 -7.20 -8.08 -17.95
CA PRO A 38 -8.30 -7.59 -18.78
C PRO A 38 -7.85 -7.34 -20.22
N ALA A 39 -8.70 -7.69 -21.18
CA ALA A 39 -8.38 -7.60 -22.61
C ALA A 39 -8.13 -6.15 -23.08
N GLU A 40 -8.60 -5.17 -22.33
CA GLU A 40 -8.44 -3.74 -22.57
C GLU A 40 -7.03 -3.24 -22.18
N ARG A 41 -6.25 -4.05 -21.45
CA ARG A 41 -4.88 -3.69 -21.02
C ARG A 41 -3.84 -4.13 -22.04
N TRP A 42 -3.70 -5.44 -22.24
CA TRP A 42 -2.84 -6.05 -23.25
C TRP A 42 -3.28 -7.50 -23.50
N ASP A 43 -2.84 -8.10 -24.60
CA ASP A 43 -3.09 -9.52 -24.86
C ASP A 43 -2.26 -10.38 -23.91
N ALA A 44 -2.92 -10.99 -22.93
CA ALA A 44 -2.28 -11.87 -21.95
C ALA A 44 -1.55 -13.06 -22.61
N GLN A 45 -2.05 -13.57 -23.74
CA GLN A 45 -1.46 -14.73 -24.42
C GLN A 45 -0.13 -14.39 -25.11
N GLU A 46 0.06 -13.13 -25.49
CA GLU A 46 1.33 -12.65 -26.06
C GLU A 46 2.48 -12.70 -25.04
N PHE A 47 2.17 -12.57 -23.75
CA PHE A 47 3.16 -12.53 -22.68
C PHE A 47 3.14 -13.74 -21.76
N TYR A 48 2.17 -14.63 -21.88
CA TYR A 48 2.08 -15.84 -21.07
C TYR A 48 2.91 -16.99 -21.66
N ASP A 49 3.60 -17.73 -20.79
CA ASP A 49 4.16 -19.05 -21.10
C ASP A 49 4.16 -19.89 -19.81
N PRO A 50 3.54 -21.09 -19.79
CA PRO A 50 3.56 -21.93 -18.61
C PRO A 50 4.96 -22.44 -18.23
N GLU A 51 5.94 -22.43 -19.15
CA GLU A 51 7.31 -22.83 -18.90
C GLU A 51 8.10 -21.69 -18.19
N PRO A 52 8.61 -21.92 -16.97
CA PRO A 52 9.39 -20.91 -16.26
C PRO A 52 10.71 -20.58 -16.96
N GLY A 53 11.02 -19.29 -17.05
CA GLY A 53 12.32 -18.81 -17.55
C GLY A 53 12.38 -18.53 -19.06
N VAL A 54 11.27 -18.66 -19.78
CA VAL A 54 11.18 -18.22 -21.18
C VAL A 54 11.35 -16.70 -21.25
N PRO A 55 12.37 -16.17 -21.96
CA PRO A 55 12.65 -14.74 -22.00
C PRO A 55 11.47 -13.92 -22.54
N GLY A 56 11.12 -12.84 -21.83
CA GLY A 56 10.00 -11.97 -22.21
C GLY A 56 8.61 -12.55 -21.92
N ARG A 57 8.52 -13.75 -21.34
CA ARG A 57 7.26 -14.39 -20.96
C ARG A 57 7.10 -14.47 -19.44
N SER A 58 5.85 -14.53 -19.01
CA SER A 58 5.40 -14.64 -17.64
C SER A 58 4.71 -15.99 -17.42
N VAL A 59 5.00 -16.66 -16.30
CA VAL A 59 4.30 -17.89 -15.88
C VAL A 59 2.90 -17.61 -15.33
N SER A 60 2.57 -16.33 -15.16
CA SER A 60 1.29 -15.88 -14.61
C SER A 60 0.64 -14.88 -15.57
N LYS A 61 -0.67 -15.03 -15.71
CA LYS A 61 -1.59 -14.15 -16.44
C LYS A 61 -2.67 -13.57 -15.53
N TRP A 62 -2.44 -13.64 -14.22
CA TRP A 62 -3.39 -13.28 -13.18
C TRP A 62 -2.97 -11.98 -12.49
N GLY A 63 -3.95 -11.21 -12.06
CA GLY A 63 -3.75 -9.96 -11.32
C GLY A 63 -5.06 -9.46 -10.72
N ALA A 64 -4.97 -8.56 -9.74
CA ALA A 64 -6.13 -7.84 -9.24
C ALA A 64 -6.12 -6.43 -9.84
N PHE A 65 -7.02 -6.16 -10.78
CA PHE A 65 -6.99 -4.93 -11.59
C PHE A 65 -8.08 -3.95 -11.18
N LEU A 66 -7.78 -2.66 -11.25
CA LEU A 66 -8.80 -1.62 -11.22
C LEU A 66 -9.63 -1.70 -12.49
N HIS A 67 -10.95 -1.52 -12.32
CA HIS A 67 -11.90 -1.57 -13.43
C HIS A 67 -11.61 -0.46 -14.45
N ASP A 68 -11.42 0.77 -13.97
CA ASP A 68 -11.13 1.93 -14.82
C ASP A 68 -9.90 2.67 -14.28
N VAL A 69 -8.89 2.81 -15.14
CA VAL A 69 -7.69 3.62 -14.89
C VAL A 69 -7.58 4.78 -15.88
N ALA A 70 -8.47 4.86 -16.87
CA ALA A 70 -8.50 5.89 -17.89
C ALA A 70 -9.44 7.05 -17.52
N GLY A 71 -10.51 6.78 -16.77
CA GLY A 71 -11.45 7.78 -16.27
C GLY A 71 -10.78 8.86 -15.41
N PHE A 72 -11.24 10.10 -15.56
CA PHE A 72 -10.81 11.25 -14.76
C PHE A 72 -11.73 12.45 -14.95
N ASP A 73 -12.13 13.12 -13.87
CA ASP A 73 -12.94 14.35 -13.95
C ASP A 73 -12.06 15.58 -14.20
N THR A 74 -11.81 15.85 -15.48
CA THR A 74 -11.00 16.97 -15.96
C THR A 74 -11.56 18.34 -15.54
N GLY A 75 -12.89 18.49 -15.61
CA GLY A 75 -13.59 19.73 -15.30
C GLY A 75 -13.47 20.08 -13.82
N PHE A 76 -13.65 19.10 -12.94
CA PHE A 76 -13.52 19.28 -11.50
C PHE A 76 -12.12 19.74 -11.08
N PHE A 77 -11.08 19.10 -11.61
CA PHE A 77 -9.69 19.44 -11.27
C PHE A 77 -9.10 20.61 -12.07
N GLY A 78 -9.85 21.20 -13.01
CA GLY A 78 -9.39 22.30 -13.84
C GLY A 78 -8.25 21.92 -14.79
N ILE A 79 -8.18 20.64 -15.18
CA ILE A 79 -7.15 20.08 -16.06
C ILE A 79 -7.75 19.90 -17.45
N SER A 80 -7.08 20.38 -18.50
CA SER A 80 -7.59 20.19 -19.86
C SER A 80 -7.56 18.71 -20.28
N GLU A 81 -8.46 18.26 -21.16
CA GLU A 81 -8.45 16.89 -21.70
C GLU A 81 -7.09 16.50 -22.34
N ARG A 82 -6.47 17.48 -23.01
CA ARG A 82 -5.14 17.30 -23.63
C ARG A 82 -4.07 17.05 -22.58
N GLU A 83 -4.12 17.75 -21.46
CA GLU A 83 -3.22 17.51 -20.34
C GLU A 83 -3.53 16.17 -19.67
N ALA A 84 -4.80 15.89 -19.38
CA ALA A 84 -5.24 14.68 -18.69
C ALA A 84 -4.78 13.40 -19.39
N THR A 85 -4.86 13.36 -20.73
CA THR A 85 -4.36 12.22 -21.53
C THR A 85 -2.85 12.02 -21.39
N ALA A 86 -2.08 13.08 -21.10
CA ALA A 86 -0.63 12.97 -20.90
C ALA A 86 -0.24 12.67 -19.44
N ILE A 87 -1.17 12.80 -18.49
CA ILE A 87 -0.94 12.53 -17.07
C ILE A 87 -1.04 11.03 -16.79
N ASP A 88 -0.01 10.48 -16.14
CA ASP A 88 -0.01 9.12 -15.62
C ASP A 88 -1.28 8.86 -14.79
N PRO A 89 -2.06 7.79 -15.08
CA PRO A 89 -3.27 7.48 -14.33
C PRO A 89 -3.04 7.37 -12.82
N GLN A 90 -1.84 7.04 -12.36
CA GLN A 90 -1.47 7.06 -10.95
C GLN A 90 -1.64 8.45 -10.32
N HIS A 91 -1.25 9.52 -11.04
CA HIS A 91 -1.42 10.89 -10.56
C HIS A 91 -2.89 11.30 -10.49
N ARG A 92 -3.69 10.86 -11.48
CA ARG A 92 -5.13 11.14 -11.57
C ARG A 92 -5.89 10.47 -10.44
N LEU A 93 -5.65 9.17 -10.22
CA LEU A 93 -6.24 8.42 -9.12
C LEU A 93 -5.85 8.98 -7.76
N LEU A 94 -4.58 9.36 -7.56
CA LEU A 94 -4.17 9.98 -6.30
C LEU A 94 -4.87 11.31 -6.04
N LEU A 95 -5.13 12.11 -7.08
CA LEU A 95 -5.81 13.39 -6.94
C LEU A 95 -7.26 13.20 -6.48
N GLU A 96 -7.99 12.27 -7.11
CA GLU A 96 -9.34 11.86 -6.70
C GLU A 96 -9.35 11.27 -5.29
N THR A 97 -8.46 10.29 -5.03
CA THR A 97 -8.43 9.57 -3.75
C THR A 97 -8.02 10.49 -2.59
N ALA A 98 -7.14 11.48 -2.85
CA ALA A 98 -6.79 12.49 -1.86
C ALA A 98 -7.96 13.43 -1.56
N TRP A 99 -8.71 13.84 -2.59
CA TRP A 99 -9.92 14.64 -2.43
C TRP A 99 -10.96 13.92 -1.57
N GLU A 100 -11.23 12.65 -1.87
CA GLU A 100 -12.16 11.82 -1.12
C GLU A 100 -11.72 11.59 0.33
N ALA A 101 -10.41 11.47 0.57
CA ALA A 101 -9.90 11.37 1.94
C ALA A 101 -10.17 12.65 2.75
N ILE A 102 -10.14 13.83 2.11
CA ILE A 102 -10.49 15.12 2.72
C ILE A 102 -12.00 15.19 3.00
N GLU A 103 -12.83 14.84 2.01
CA GLU A 103 -14.29 14.80 2.18
C GLU A 103 -14.71 13.82 3.28
N HIS A 104 -14.10 12.63 3.31
CA HIS A 104 -14.32 11.63 4.34
C HIS A 104 -13.89 12.12 5.73
N ALA A 105 -12.88 12.99 5.83
CA ALA A 105 -12.51 13.63 7.08
C ALA A 105 -13.52 14.69 7.54
N GLY A 106 -14.42 15.15 6.66
CA GLY A 106 -15.33 16.25 6.93
C GLY A 106 -14.63 17.61 6.97
N ILE A 107 -13.47 17.73 6.33
CA ILE A 107 -12.71 18.98 6.24
C ILE A 107 -13.12 19.73 4.98
N ASP A 108 -13.38 21.03 5.11
CA ASP A 108 -13.59 21.91 3.95
C ASP A 108 -12.28 22.03 3.15
N PRO A 109 -12.20 21.57 1.88
CA PRO A 109 -11.00 21.66 1.08
C PRO A 109 -10.47 23.10 0.92
N ALA A 110 -11.36 24.10 0.91
CA ALA A 110 -10.97 25.50 0.80
C ALA A 110 -10.16 25.98 2.02
N SER A 111 -10.36 25.35 3.19
CA SER A 111 -9.60 25.67 4.41
C SER A 111 -8.14 25.21 4.36
N LEU A 112 -7.79 24.32 3.41
CA LEU A 112 -6.42 23.82 3.23
C LEU A 112 -5.55 24.77 2.41
N SER A 113 -6.15 25.69 1.64
CA SER A 113 -5.42 26.68 0.88
C SER A 113 -4.66 27.63 1.81
N GLY A 114 -3.36 27.79 1.58
CA GLY A 114 -2.48 28.60 2.44
C GLY A 114 -1.97 27.87 3.69
N SER A 115 -2.47 26.67 3.99
CA SER A 115 -2.10 25.91 5.19
C SER A 115 -0.77 25.16 5.02
N LEU A 116 -0.20 24.72 6.14
CA LEU A 116 0.92 23.77 6.18
C LEU A 116 0.44 22.32 6.03
N THR A 117 -0.44 22.06 5.05
CA THR A 117 -0.87 20.69 4.74
C THR A 117 0.24 19.97 3.96
N GLY A 118 0.77 18.89 4.51
CA GLY A 118 1.79 18.07 3.87
C GLY A 118 1.19 16.98 2.97
N VAL A 119 1.90 16.57 1.93
CA VAL A 119 1.50 15.55 0.95
C VAL A 119 2.63 14.55 0.73
N PHE A 120 2.42 13.32 1.18
CA PHE A 120 3.42 12.26 1.16
C PHE A 120 2.87 11.07 0.38
N MET A 121 3.41 10.79 -0.81
CA MET A 121 2.84 9.75 -1.68
C MET A 121 3.85 8.66 -2.01
N GLY A 122 3.46 7.41 -1.80
CA GLY A 122 4.22 6.25 -2.23
C GLY A 122 3.83 5.85 -3.64
N LEU A 123 4.75 5.94 -4.59
CA LEU A 123 4.54 5.44 -5.94
C LEU A 123 5.78 4.69 -6.39
N THR A 124 5.57 3.71 -7.23
CA THR A 124 6.63 3.01 -7.94
C THR A 124 6.12 2.67 -9.34
N HIS A 125 7.00 2.22 -10.22
CA HIS A 125 6.69 1.86 -11.60
C HIS A 125 6.24 3.03 -12.51
N GLY A 126 7.16 3.49 -13.37
CA GLY A 126 6.85 4.47 -14.43
C GLY A 126 6.34 3.83 -15.72
N ASP A 127 5.32 2.96 -15.62
CA ASP A 127 4.82 2.20 -16.78
C ASP A 127 4.24 3.13 -17.84
N TYR A 128 3.45 4.12 -17.42
CA TYR A 128 2.84 5.07 -18.36
C TYR A 128 3.89 5.90 -19.09
N GLN A 129 5.01 6.20 -18.44
CA GLN A 129 6.13 6.89 -19.08
C GLN A 129 6.74 6.07 -20.23
N LEU A 130 6.84 4.74 -20.06
CA LEU A 130 7.30 3.84 -21.13
C LEU A 130 6.30 3.79 -22.28
N LEU A 131 5.02 3.62 -21.97
CA LEU A 131 3.95 3.63 -22.98
C LEU A 131 3.88 4.97 -23.73
N ALA A 132 4.04 6.09 -23.03
CA ALA A 132 4.06 7.42 -23.61
C ALA A 132 5.29 7.66 -24.49
N ALA A 133 6.43 7.04 -24.16
CA ALA A 133 7.62 7.06 -25.00
C ALA A 133 7.41 6.23 -26.27
N ASP A 134 6.90 5.00 -26.13
CA ASP A 134 6.59 4.10 -27.27
C ASP A 134 5.55 4.73 -28.22
N ALA A 135 4.62 5.52 -27.68
CA ALA A 135 3.60 6.26 -28.45
C ALA A 135 4.03 7.66 -28.91
N HIS A 136 5.28 8.09 -28.65
CA HIS A 136 5.80 9.44 -28.91
C HIS A 136 5.00 10.59 -28.25
N SER A 137 4.11 10.30 -27.30
CA SER A 137 3.26 11.30 -26.65
C SER A 137 4.01 12.10 -25.57
N ILE A 138 5.13 11.57 -25.06
CA ILE A 138 6.00 12.24 -24.09
C ILE A 138 6.72 13.47 -24.66
N GLU A 139 6.80 13.62 -25.99
CA GLU A 139 7.43 14.76 -26.66
C GLU A 139 6.56 16.03 -26.61
N GLY A 140 5.30 15.89 -26.20
CA GLY A 140 4.34 16.99 -26.07
C GLY A 140 4.59 17.91 -24.86
N PRO A 141 3.85 19.04 -24.77
CA PRO A 141 4.04 20.06 -23.73
C PRO A 141 3.81 19.56 -22.29
N TYR A 142 3.16 18.40 -22.13
CA TYR A 142 2.83 17.81 -20.83
C TYR A 142 3.65 16.55 -20.53
N GLY A 143 4.55 16.11 -21.41
CA GLY A 143 5.27 14.84 -21.20
C GLY A 143 6.09 14.81 -19.91
N PHE A 144 6.76 15.92 -19.59
CA PHE A 144 7.50 16.08 -18.34
C PHE A 144 6.59 16.15 -17.12
N THR A 145 5.56 17.00 -17.15
CA THR A 145 4.69 17.26 -15.99
C THR A 145 3.69 16.12 -15.74
N GLY A 146 3.39 15.32 -16.75
CA GLY A 146 2.43 14.23 -16.71
C GLY A 146 2.95 12.97 -16.03
N ASN A 147 4.26 12.71 -16.07
CA ASN A 147 4.83 11.40 -15.72
C ASN A 147 5.83 11.41 -14.57
N ASN A 148 6.45 12.56 -14.26
CA ASN A 148 7.45 12.62 -13.20
C ASN A 148 6.79 12.45 -11.81
N PHE A 149 7.26 11.49 -11.02
CA PHE A 149 6.66 11.15 -9.73
C PHE A 149 6.60 12.31 -8.74
N SER A 150 7.53 13.27 -8.79
CA SER A 150 7.43 14.46 -7.92
C SER A 150 6.18 15.31 -8.19
N LEU A 151 5.62 15.21 -9.40
CA LEU A 151 4.40 15.89 -9.79
C LEU A 151 3.16 15.16 -9.26
N ALA A 152 3.25 13.89 -8.84
CA ALA A 152 2.12 13.18 -8.21
C ALA A 152 1.69 13.90 -6.91
N SER A 153 2.61 14.03 -5.96
CA SER A 153 2.39 14.77 -4.71
C SER A 153 2.25 16.28 -4.96
N GLY A 154 3.06 16.82 -5.88
CA GLY A 154 3.06 18.25 -6.19
C GLY A 154 1.73 18.73 -6.77
N ARG A 155 1.06 17.91 -7.58
CA ARG A 155 -0.24 18.25 -8.18
C ARG A 155 -1.36 18.28 -7.15
N ILE A 156 -1.33 17.38 -6.16
CA ILE A 156 -2.26 17.43 -5.02
C ILE A 156 -2.04 18.71 -4.23
N ALA A 157 -0.80 19.01 -3.85
CA ALA A 157 -0.47 20.23 -3.10
C ALA A 157 -0.86 21.50 -3.88
N TYR A 158 -0.58 21.52 -5.19
CA TYR A 158 -0.96 22.61 -6.09
C TYR A 158 -2.48 22.81 -6.13
N HIS A 159 -3.25 21.73 -6.31
CA HIS A 159 -4.70 21.80 -6.39
C HIS A 159 -5.33 22.27 -5.07
N LEU A 160 -4.77 21.85 -3.93
CA LEU A 160 -5.23 22.28 -2.61
C LEU A 160 -4.75 23.67 -2.20
N GLY A 161 -3.82 24.28 -2.93
CA GLY A 161 -3.14 25.51 -2.51
C GLY A 161 -2.31 25.34 -1.23
N ALA A 162 -1.83 24.13 -0.94
CA ALA A 162 -1.12 23.80 0.30
C ALA A 162 0.37 24.18 0.24
N HIS A 163 0.94 24.55 1.38
CA HIS A 163 2.34 24.97 1.52
C HIS A 163 3.20 24.06 2.43
N GLY A 164 2.66 22.94 2.90
CA GLY A 164 3.45 21.94 3.63
C GLY A 164 4.39 21.15 2.73
N PRO A 165 5.24 20.27 3.30
CA PRO A 165 6.12 19.39 2.53
C PRO A 165 5.32 18.53 1.55
N ALA A 166 5.72 18.50 0.28
CA ALA A 166 5.06 17.69 -0.75
C ALA A 166 6.10 16.88 -1.53
N TYR A 167 6.13 15.56 -1.35
CA TYR A 167 7.04 14.69 -2.09
C TYR A 167 6.55 13.26 -2.23
N SER A 168 7.03 12.63 -3.30
CA SER A 168 6.81 11.23 -3.59
C SER A 168 8.02 10.40 -3.18
N VAL A 169 7.79 9.20 -2.66
CA VAL A 169 8.84 8.26 -2.22
C VAL A 169 8.71 6.92 -2.94
N ASP A 170 9.86 6.36 -3.34
CA ASP A 170 9.95 4.99 -3.85
C ASP A 170 10.89 4.17 -2.96
N SER A 171 10.29 3.23 -2.25
CA SER A 171 10.95 2.18 -1.46
C SER A 171 10.40 0.80 -1.88
N ALA A 172 9.96 0.69 -3.13
CA ALA A 172 9.20 -0.42 -3.69
C ALA A 172 7.93 -0.72 -2.86
N CYS A 173 7.75 -1.96 -2.45
CA CYS A 173 6.56 -2.44 -1.75
C CYS A 173 6.22 -1.75 -0.41
N SER A 174 7.16 -0.98 0.17
CA SER A 174 6.92 -0.24 1.42
C SER A 174 6.63 1.24 1.24
N SER A 175 6.51 1.73 0.00
CA SER A 175 6.41 3.17 -0.31
C SER A 175 5.27 3.87 0.42
N SER A 176 4.08 3.26 0.46
CA SER A 176 2.90 3.81 1.14
C SER A 176 3.14 3.96 2.66
N LEU A 177 3.70 2.94 3.31
CA LEU A 177 4.01 2.97 4.73
C LEU A 177 5.19 3.90 5.06
N LEU A 178 6.15 4.07 4.14
CA LEU A 178 7.21 5.07 4.28
C LEU A 178 6.64 6.50 4.18
N ALA A 179 5.70 6.73 3.26
CA ALA A 179 4.97 7.99 3.16
C ALA A 179 4.21 8.31 4.45
N VAL A 180 3.51 7.33 5.03
CA VAL A 180 2.85 7.47 6.35
C VAL A 180 3.85 7.76 7.45
N HIS A 181 5.00 7.06 7.50
CA HIS A 181 6.05 7.33 8.48
C HIS A 181 6.51 8.79 8.39
N ASN A 182 6.81 9.27 7.18
CA ASN A 182 7.26 10.62 6.93
C ASN A 182 6.21 11.68 7.28
N ALA A 183 4.95 11.44 6.95
CA ALA A 183 3.84 12.30 7.34
C ALA A 183 3.70 12.40 8.86
N CYS A 184 3.80 11.26 9.56
CA CYS A 184 3.75 11.24 11.01
C CYS A 184 4.95 12.00 11.64
N ARG A 185 6.14 11.96 11.02
CA ARG A 185 7.32 12.72 11.45
C ARG A 185 7.11 14.22 11.23
N SER A 186 6.65 14.61 10.04
CA SER A 186 6.37 16.01 9.70
C SER A 186 5.32 16.63 10.63
N LEU A 187 4.25 15.89 10.95
CA LEU A 187 3.25 16.29 11.94
C LEU A 187 3.84 16.41 13.35
N HIS A 188 4.74 15.50 13.75
CA HIS A 188 5.36 15.53 15.06
C HIS A 188 6.31 16.72 15.23
N ASP A 189 7.08 17.03 14.18
CA ASP A 189 8.10 18.07 14.17
C ASP A 189 7.50 19.47 13.87
N GLY A 190 6.21 19.54 13.53
CA GLY A 190 5.49 20.80 13.29
C GLY A 190 5.71 21.39 11.89
N GLU A 191 6.29 20.61 10.98
CA GLU A 191 6.42 20.98 9.56
C GLU A 191 5.09 20.88 8.80
N SER A 192 4.15 20.09 9.34
CA SER A 192 2.76 20.00 8.86
C SER A 192 1.77 20.11 10.02
N ASP A 193 0.61 20.70 9.76
CA ASP A 193 -0.53 20.71 10.71
C ASP A 193 -1.53 19.59 10.41
N VAL A 194 -1.64 19.23 9.14
CA VAL A 194 -2.41 18.13 8.59
C VAL A 194 -1.55 17.47 7.51
N ALA A 195 -1.66 16.16 7.32
CA ALA A 195 -0.91 15.48 6.28
C ALA A 195 -1.77 14.46 5.52
N LEU A 196 -1.67 14.48 4.20
CA LEU A 196 -2.13 13.40 3.33
C LEU A 196 -1.00 12.41 3.13
N ALA A 197 -1.24 11.14 3.40
CA ALA A 197 -0.27 10.08 3.22
C ALA A 197 -0.91 8.89 2.53
N GLY A 198 -0.27 8.34 1.50
CA GLY A 198 -0.87 7.25 0.75
C GLY A 198 0.06 6.62 -0.24
N GLY A 199 -0.52 5.87 -1.16
CA GLY A 199 0.20 5.37 -2.33
C GLY A 199 -0.72 4.82 -3.39
N VAL A 200 -0.14 4.61 -4.57
CA VAL A 200 -0.81 4.04 -5.72
C VAL A 200 0.13 3.07 -6.44
N CYS A 201 -0.46 2.03 -7.01
CA CYS A 201 0.19 1.10 -7.92
C CYS A 201 -0.79 0.78 -9.04
N ILE A 202 -0.35 0.94 -10.28
CA ILE A 202 -1.09 0.53 -11.49
C ILE A 202 -0.11 -0.26 -12.36
N VAL A 203 -0.58 -1.35 -12.95
CA VAL A 203 0.23 -2.21 -13.83
C VAL A 203 -0.22 -1.97 -15.26
N LEU A 204 0.63 -1.32 -16.05
CA LEU A 204 0.36 -1.04 -17.47
C LEU A 204 1.39 -1.70 -18.40
N GLU A 205 2.51 -2.17 -17.86
CA GLU A 205 3.61 -2.72 -18.65
C GLU A 205 3.79 -4.24 -18.43
N PRO A 206 3.39 -5.10 -19.38
CA PRO A 206 3.49 -6.56 -19.24
C PRO A 206 4.93 -7.08 -19.07
N ARG A 207 5.94 -6.39 -19.62
CA ARG A 207 7.36 -6.81 -19.52
C ARG A 207 7.84 -6.87 -18.07
N LYS A 208 7.22 -6.11 -17.15
CA LYS A 208 7.54 -6.19 -15.71
C LYS A 208 7.07 -7.50 -15.08
N LEU A 209 5.92 -8.03 -15.52
CA LEU A 209 5.44 -9.35 -15.09
C LEU A 209 6.37 -10.46 -15.59
N ALA A 210 6.85 -10.36 -16.83
CA ALA A 210 7.85 -11.29 -17.36
C ALA A 210 9.15 -11.25 -16.55
N SER A 211 9.66 -10.05 -16.22
CA SER A 211 10.85 -9.89 -15.36
C SER A 211 10.65 -10.46 -13.94
N GLY A 212 9.47 -10.27 -13.35
CA GLY A 212 9.10 -10.86 -12.06
C GLY A 212 9.02 -12.38 -12.11
N SER A 213 8.45 -12.93 -13.18
CA SER A 213 8.43 -14.39 -13.45
C SER A 213 9.83 -14.96 -13.61
N ALA A 214 10.73 -14.28 -14.34
CA ALA A 214 12.12 -14.70 -14.49
C ALA A 214 12.90 -14.73 -13.15
N GLN A 215 12.46 -13.96 -12.16
CA GLN A 215 12.98 -13.97 -10.79
C GLN A 215 12.27 -14.99 -9.87
N GLY A 216 11.30 -15.75 -10.39
CA GLY A 216 10.51 -16.71 -9.61
C GLY A 216 9.60 -16.04 -8.58
N MET A 217 9.17 -14.80 -8.83
CA MET A 217 8.38 -14.03 -7.87
C MET A 217 6.86 -14.20 -8.05
N LEU A 218 6.39 -14.51 -9.25
CA LEU A 218 4.96 -14.58 -9.56
C LEU A 218 4.39 -15.98 -9.36
N SER A 219 3.17 -16.03 -8.81
CA SER A 219 2.42 -17.28 -8.65
C SER A 219 1.82 -17.71 -10.00
N PRO A 220 2.12 -18.92 -10.50
CA PRO A 220 1.49 -19.46 -11.72
C PRO A 220 0.02 -19.82 -11.49
N THR A 221 -0.37 -20.11 -10.24
CA THR A 221 -1.75 -20.46 -9.89
C THR A 221 -2.67 -19.26 -9.74
N GLY A 222 -2.12 -18.04 -9.72
CA GLY A 222 -2.92 -16.83 -9.61
C GLY A 222 -3.42 -16.57 -8.19
N HIS A 223 -2.78 -17.14 -7.18
CA HIS A 223 -3.16 -16.89 -5.79
C HIS A 223 -1.96 -16.62 -4.88
N CYS A 224 -2.13 -15.72 -3.92
CA CYS A 224 -1.18 -15.49 -2.84
C CYS A 224 -1.47 -16.46 -1.68
N HIS A 225 -0.79 -17.60 -1.62
CA HIS A 225 -1.00 -18.60 -0.56
C HIS A 225 -0.29 -18.23 0.76
N ALA A 226 -0.77 -17.14 1.39
CA ALA A 226 -0.17 -16.53 2.57
C ALA A 226 -0.02 -17.51 3.76
N PHE A 227 1.22 -17.88 4.06
CA PHE A 227 1.71 -18.73 5.15
C PHE A 227 1.40 -20.21 4.95
N ASP A 228 1.00 -20.57 3.74
CA ASP A 228 0.73 -21.95 3.35
C ASP A 228 1.98 -22.64 2.79
N VAL A 229 1.97 -23.98 2.85
CA VAL A 229 3.00 -24.81 2.21
C VAL A 229 2.91 -24.76 0.68
N ALA A 230 1.74 -24.42 0.13
CA ALA A 230 1.49 -24.24 -1.28
C ALA A 230 1.95 -22.87 -1.83
N ALA A 231 2.64 -22.03 -1.04
CA ALA A 231 3.16 -20.75 -1.49
C ALA A 231 4.13 -20.90 -2.67
N ASP A 232 3.72 -20.38 -3.83
CA ASP A 232 4.41 -20.51 -5.13
C ASP A 232 4.75 -19.15 -5.77
N GLY A 233 4.45 -18.04 -5.10
CA GLY A 233 4.72 -16.68 -5.58
C GLY A 233 3.69 -15.67 -5.06
N PHE A 234 3.69 -14.47 -5.64
CA PHE A 234 2.64 -13.48 -5.42
C PHE A 234 1.89 -13.14 -6.72
N VAL A 235 0.75 -12.49 -6.59
CA VAL A 235 -0.06 -11.97 -7.70
C VAL A 235 -0.03 -10.45 -7.65
N ALA A 236 0.22 -9.81 -8.78
CA ALA A 236 0.25 -8.34 -8.87
C ALA A 236 -1.15 -7.76 -8.62
N GLY A 237 -1.20 -6.59 -7.99
CA GLY A 237 -2.45 -5.90 -7.69
C GLY A 237 -2.32 -4.40 -7.92
N GLU A 238 -3.41 -3.81 -8.41
CA GLU A 238 -3.55 -2.37 -8.58
C GLU A 238 -4.39 -1.79 -7.44
N ALA A 239 -4.02 -0.62 -6.93
CA ALA A 239 -4.81 0.10 -5.94
C ALA A 239 -4.31 1.54 -5.78
N ALA A 240 -5.19 2.43 -5.34
CA ALA A 240 -4.83 3.72 -4.76
C ALA A 240 -5.45 3.84 -3.37
N ALA A 241 -4.72 4.33 -2.38
CA ALA A 241 -5.32 4.71 -1.10
C ALA A 241 -4.58 5.88 -0.47
N VAL A 242 -5.35 6.78 0.15
CA VAL A 242 -4.84 7.95 0.85
C VAL A 242 -5.53 8.05 2.21
N VAL A 243 -4.76 8.39 3.24
CA VAL A 243 -5.26 8.74 4.57
C VAL A 243 -4.94 10.19 4.89
N MET A 244 -5.86 10.84 5.58
CA MET A 244 -5.67 12.16 6.15
C MET A 244 -5.31 12.02 7.63
N LEU A 245 -4.21 12.65 8.02
CA LEU A 245 -3.55 12.48 9.30
C LEU A 245 -3.44 13.81 10.04
N LYS A 246 -3.56 13.76 11.36
CA LYS A 246 -3.41 14.92 12.24
C LYS A 246 -2.84 14.50 13.59
N ARG A 247 -2.16 15.40 14.31
CA ARG A 247 -1.77 15.10 15.71
C ARG A 247 -3.05 14.79 16.50
N LEU A 248 -3.05 13.73 17.32
CA LEU A 248 -4.26 13.30 18.03
C LEU A 248 -4.88 14.43 18.88
N ALA A 249 -4.04 15.18 19.60
CA ALA A 249 -4.50 16.31 20.40
C ALA A 249 -5.16 17.42 19.58
N ASP A 250 -4.68 17.65 18.34
CA ASP A 250 -5.28 18.63 17.45
C ASP A 250 -6.59 18.13 16.85
N ALA A 251 -6.67 16.84 16.53
CA ALA A 251 -7.92 16.20 16.11
C ALA A 251 -9.00 16.29 17.20
N GLU A 252 -8.63 16.03 18.46
CA GLU A 252 -9.53 16.16 19.61
C GLU A 252 -9.95 17.61 19.86
N ARG A 253 -9.02 18.56 19.76
CA ARG A 253 -9.30 20.00 19.90
C ARG A 253 -10.30 20.48 18.86
N ASP A 254 -10.12 20.03 17.62
CA ASP A 254 -10.89 20.52 16.48
C ASP A 254 -12.19 19.72 16.27
N GLY A 255 -12.42 18.67 17.07
CA GLY A 255 -13.63 17.85 17.02
C GLY A 255 -13.67 16.87 15.85
N ASP A 256 -12.51 16.53 15.29
CA ASP A 256 -12.39 15.63 14.14
C ASP A 256 -12.79 14.20 14.50
N ARG A 257 -13.38 13.49 13.54
CA ARG A 257 -13.68 12.06 13.68
C ARG A 257 -12.39 11.24 13.65
N VAL A 258 -12.01 10.65 14.77
CA VAL A 258 -10.83 9.76 14.86
C VAL A 258 -11.20 8.32 14.49
N LEU A 259 -10.74 7.86 13.33
CA LEU A 259 -10.96 6.51 12.82
C LEU A 259 -10.02 5.49 13.49
N ALA A 260 -8.76 5.89 13.67
CA ALA A 260 -7.74 5.09 14.32
C ALA A 260 -6.60 5.97 14.83
N VAL A 261 -5.75 5.41 15.70
CA VAL A 261 -4.55 6.10 16.22
C VAL A 261 -3.28 5.33 15.85
N ILE A 262 -2.38 6.00 15.16
CA ILE A 262 -1.01 5.57 14.88
C ILE A 262 -0.16 5.93 16.12
N ARG A 263 0.26 4.89 16.85
CA ARG A 263 1.02 5.06 18.10
C ARG A 263 2.51 5.18 17.90
N GLY A 264 3.05 4.51 16.87
CA GLY A 264 4.46 4.53 16.56
C GLY A 264 4.71 3.89 15.20
N THR A 265 5.74 4.38 14.52
CA THR A 265 6.22 3.87 13.23
C THR A 265 7.75 3.77 13.28
N ALA A 266 8.33 2.91 12.45
CA ALA A 266 9.78 2.79 12.31
C ALA A 266 10.13 2.31 10.90
N VAL A 267 11.33 2.67 10.45
CA VAL A 267 11.89 2.32 9.14
C VAL A 267 13.33 1.88 9.34
N ASN A 268 13.77 0.83 8.64
CA ASN A 268 15.17 0.44 8.57
C ASN A 268 15.52 -0.21 7.23
N GLN A 269 16.69 -0.83 7.16
CA GLN A 269 17.16 -1.55 5.99
C GLN A 269 17.76 -2.90 6.40
N ASP A 270 17.62 -3.89 5.51
CA ASP A 270 18.12 -5.25 5.68
C ASP A 270 19.67 -5.30 5.69
N GLY A 271 20.32 -4.30 5.10
CA GLY A 271 21.77 -4.21 5.01
C GLY A 271 22.36 -5.23 4.04
N ARG A 272 23.52 -5.81 4.36
CA ARG A 272 24.16 -6.82 3.52
C ARG A 272 23.56 -8.20 3.81
N THR A 273 22.81 -8.75 2.85
CA THR A 273 22.33 -10.14 2.85
C THR A 273 22.95 -10.94 1.69
N VAL A 274 22.44 -12.14 1.41
CA VAL A 274 23.01 -13.07 0.38
C VAL A 274 23.00 -12.45 -1.02
N ASN A 275 21.97 -11.69 -1.35
CA ASN A 275 21.89 -10.86 -2.55
C ASN A 275 21.10 -9.59 -2.19
N ILE A 276 20.95 -8.62 -3.11
CA ILE A 276 20.28 -7.31 -2.86
C ILE A 276 18.81 -7.41 -2.39
N ALA A 277 18.35 -8.63 -2.25
CA ALA A 277 17.00 -9.05 -2.48
C ALA A 277 16.63 -10.23 -1.56
N THR A 278 17.51 -10.60 -0.65
CA THR A 278 17.22 -11.62 0.35
C THR A 278 16.76 -10.91 1.61
N PRO A 279 15.58 -11.26 2.16
CA PRO A 279 15.07 -10.61 3.37
C PRO A 279 15.94 -10.94 4.59
N SER A 280 16.10 -9.97 5.50
CA SER A 280 16.81 -10.16 6.77
C SER A 280 15.84 -10.34 7.95
N ARG A 281 15.91 -11.49 8.62
CA ARG A 281 15.13 -11.73 9.84
C ARG A 281 15.50 -10.75 10.96
N ASP A 282 16.79 -10.53 11.17
CA ASP A 282 17.27 -9.68 12.27
C ASP A 282 16.84 -8.22 12.07
N ALA A 283 16.90 -7.71 10.83
CA ALA A 283 16.43 -6.37 10.51
C ALA A 283 14.91 -6.24 10.71
N GLN A 284 14.12 -7.26 10.34
CA GLN A 284 12.68 -7.27 10.59
C GLN A 284 12.38 -7.25 12.09
N GLU A 285 13.03 -8.10 12.89
CA GLU A 285 12.86 -8.09 14.35
C GLU A 285 13.23 -6.72 14.95
N ALA A 286 14.31 -6.09 14.46
CA ALA A 286 14.75 -4.78 14.91
C ALA A 286 13.73 -3.67 14.61
N VAL A 287 13.18 -3.61 13.39
CA VAL A 287 12.18 -2.57 13.03
C VAL A 287 10.88 -2.73 13.80
N TYR A 288 10.43 -3.97 14.03
CA TYR A 288 9.26 -4.22 14.87
C TYR A 288 9.47 -3.76 16.31
N ARG A 289 10.65 -4.05 16.90
CA ARG A 289 10.97 -3.58 18.26
C ARG A 289 11.05 -2.06 18.33
N ALA A 290 11.63 -1.42 17.31
CA ALA A 290 11.71 0.03 17.23
C ALA A 290 10.31 0.68 17.15
N ALA A 291 9.41 0.15 16.33
CA ALA A 291 8.03 0.65 16.23
C ALA A 291 7.25 0.49 17.54
N LEU A 292 7.40 -0.65 18.23
CA LEU A 292 6.78 -0.88 19.54
C LEU A 292 7.33 0.07 20.62
N ALA A 293 8.64 0.28 20.63
CA ALA A 293 9.27 1.24 21.53
C ALA A 293 8.78 2.68 21.26
N ALA A 294 8.68 3.07 19.99
CA ALA A 294 8.13 4.37 19.59
C ALA A 294 6.67 4.55 20.01
N ALA A 295 5.89 3.45 20.06
CA ALA A 295 4.50 3.45 20.54
C ALA A 295 4.35 3.56 22.08
N GLY A 296 5.46 3.58 22.82
CA GLY A 296 5.48 3.63 24.29
C GLY A 296 5.30 2.27 24.97
N GLY A 297 5.36 1.16 24.22
CA GLY A 297 5.23 -0.20 24.73
C GLY A 297 6.57 -0.93 24.75
N GLY A 298 7.10 -1.24 25.94
CA GLY A 298 8.16 -2.24 26.07
C GLY A 298 7.65 -3.66 25.74
N PRO A 299 8.50 -4.63 25.36
CA PRO A 299 8.10 -6.00 25.01
C PRO A 299 7.39 -6.81 26.14
N GLY A 300 7.23 -6.22 27.33
CA GLY A 300 6.47 -6.74 28.47
C GLY A 300 5.06 -6.18 28.65
N ASP A 301 4.61 -5.22 27.83
CA ASP A 301 3.29 -4.61 28.03
C ASP A 301 2.16 -5.54 27.58
N ARG A 302 1.30 -5.95 28.54
CA ARG A 302 0.29 -7.00 28.35
C ARG A 302 -0.82 -6.60 27.38
N ARG A 303 -1.00 -5.31 27.09
CA ARG A 303 -1.94 -4.83 26.06
C ARG A 303 -1.46 -5.13 24.63
N ALA A 304 -0.15 -5.13 24.38
CA ALA A 304 0.42 -5.43 23.05
C ALA A 304 0.34 -6.92 22.68
N ARG A 305 0.35 -7.84 23.66
CA ARG A 305 0.33 -9.30 23.41
C ARG A 305 -1.02 -9.86 22.99
N ARG A 306 -2.14 -9.22 23.36
CA ARG A 306 -3.47 -9.73 22.97
C ARG A 306 -3.75 -9.62 21.47
N GLY A 307 -3.13 -8.66 20.76
CA GLY A 307 -3.23 -8.55 19.29
C GLY A 307 -2.28 -9.48 18.50
N ALA A 308 -1.25 -10.04 19.15
CA ALA A 308 -0.19 -10.81 18.47
C ALA A 308 -0.27 -12.34 18.71
N ARG A 309 -1.18 -12.82 19.56
CA ARG A 309 -1.31 -14.25 19.87
C ARG A 309 -2.77 -14.66 20.01
N HIS A 310 -3.52 -14.78 18.91
CA HIS A 310 -4.64 -15.73 18.81
C HIS A 310 -4.47 -16.50 17.50
N GLY A 311 -3.68 -17.57 17.59
CA GLY A 311 -3.31 -18.47 16.51
C GLY A 311 -2.53 -19.66 17.08
N HIS A 312 -2.95 -20.16 18.24
CA HIS A 312 -2.43 -21.41 18.77
C HIS A 312 -3.47 -22.07 19.67
N SER A 313 -4.18 -23.06 19.13
CA SER A 313 -4.64 -24.19 19.93
C SER A 313 -4.75 -25.41 19.05
N GLY A 314 -3.88 -26.39 19.33
CA GLY A 314 -4.07 -27.76 18.87
C GLY A 314 -5.36 -28.33 19.47
N ARG A 315 -6.07 -29.10 18.65
CA ARG A 315 -7.28 -29.84 19.05
C ARG A 315 -6.96 -30.92 20.09
N ARG A 316 -7.86 -31.11 21.07
CA ARG A 316 -8.61 -32.37 21.39
C ARG A 316 -9.54 -32.16 22.63
N PRO A 317 -10.56 -33.01 22.90
CA PRO A 317 -11.98 -32.67 22.67
C PRO A 317 -12.89 -32.67 23.94
N ASP A 318 -14.16 -32.32 23.71
CA ASP A 318 -15.38 -32.57 24.49
C ASP A 318 -15.66 -31.79 25.80
N ARG A 319 -16.62 -30.84 25.76
CA ARG A 319 -18.02 -31.05 26.18
C ARG A 319 -18.86 -29.74 26.12
N VAL A 320 -20.14 -29.97 25.83
CA VAL A 320 -21.28 -29.07 25.63
C VAL A 320 -21.57 -28.08 26.77
N ARG A 321 -21.86 -26.81 26.44
CA ARG A 321 -23.05 -26.02 26.87
C ARG A 321 -23.09 -24.61 26.24
N LYS A 322 -24.20 -24.26 25.56
CA LYS A 322 -24.71 -22.89 25.28
C LYS A 322 -25.67 -22.47 26.41
N PRO A 323 -26.21 -21.22 26.46
CA PRO A 323 -25.81 -19.94 25.85
C PRO A 323 -25.66 -18.81 26.90
N GLY A 324 -24.95 -17.73 26.55
CA GLY A 324 -24.91 -16.51 27.36
C GLY A 324 -24.28 -15.36 26.59
N CYS A 325 -25.12 -14.43 26.14
CA CYS A 325 -24.74 -13.20 25.45
C CYS A 325 -23.83 -12.35 26.35
N ARG A 326 -22.57 -12.12 25.94
CA ARG A 326 -21.76 -10.96 26.33
C ARG A 326 -20.83 -10.58 25.19
N LEU A 327 -21.17 -9.48 24.53
CA LEU A 327 -20.28 -8.70 23.66
C LEU A 327 -19.11 -8.19 24.53
N ARG A 328 -17.94 -8.78 24.35
CA ARG A 328 -16.66 -8.23 24.83
C ARG A 328 -15.52 -8.85 24.04
N ASP A 329 -14.96 -8.09 23.11
CA ASP A 329 -13.53 -7.83 23.01
C ASP A 329 -13.25 -7.11 21.67
N GLY A 330 -12.68 -5.91 21.80
CA GLY A 330 -12.29 -5.06 20.69
C GLY A 330 -11.22 -5.74 19.83
N ARG A 331 -11.51 -5.86 18.54
CA ARG A 331 -10.57 -6.36 17.55
C ARG A 331 -9.68 -5.21 17.10
N ALA A 332 -8.36 -5.42 17.13
CA ALA A 332 -7.43 -4.55 16.44
C ALA A 332 -7.60 -4.79 14.93
N VAL A 333 -8.07 -3.78 14.20
CA VAL A 333 -8.12 -3.82 12.74
C VAL A 333 -6.75 -3.39 12.24
N ARG A 334 -6.03 -4.29 11.54
CA ARG A 334 -4.87 -3.90 10.73
C ARG A 334 -5.44 -3.27 9.46
N VAL A 335 -5.44 -1.94 9.39
CA VAL A 335 -5.73 -1.24 8.12
C VAL A 335 -4.44 -1.29 7.32
N GLY A 336 -4.37 -2.23 6.37
CA GLY A 336 -3.29 -2.27 5.39
C GLY A 336 -3.50 -1.14 4.39
N LEU A 337 -2.71 -0.07 4.48
CA LEU A 337 -2.59 0.89 3.39
C LEU A 337 -1.78 0.22 2.28
N VAL A 338 -2.29 0.27 1.03
CA VAL A 338 -1.75 -0.34 -0.20
C VAL A 338 -0.39 -0.99 0.04
N GLU A 339 -0.40 -2.21 0.56
CA GLU A 339 0.80 -3.03 0.63
C GLU A 339 0.86 -3.71 -0.73
N ASP A 340 1.65 -3.13 -1.63
CA ASP A 340 2.08 -3.87 -2.79
C ASP A 340 2.85 -5.09 -2.27
N GLN A 341 2.37 -6.28 -2.62
CA GLN A 341 2.89 -7.60 -2.26
C GLN A 341 2.80 -8.02 -0.78
N LEU A 342 1.71 -8.72 -0.43
CA LEU A 342 1.71 -9.76 0.59
C LEU A 342 2.71 -10.87 0.18
N ARG A 343 3.67 -11.20 1.06
CA ARG A 343 4.53 -12.37 0.91
C ARG A 343 4.31 -13.34 2.05
N SER A 344 4.27 -14.62 1.68
CA SER A 344 4.54 -15.73 2.56
C SER A 344 5.66 -16.60 2.03
N GLN A 345 6.53 -17.04 2.91
CA GLN A 345 7.22 -18.30 2.74
C GLN A 345 7.19 -19.09 4.06
N PRO A 346 7.08 -20.43 4.00
CA PRO A 346 7.15 -21.29 5.18
C PRO A 346 8.55 -21.26 5.79
N ILE A 347 8.62 -21.07 7.12
CA ILE A 347 9.85 -21.26 7.89
C ILE A 347 10.12 -22.77 7.98
N GLY A 348 10.87 -23.30 7.02
CA GLY A 348 11.38 -24.67 7.05
C GLY A 348 12.62 -24.77 7.95
N LEU A 349 12.44 -25.25 9.18
CA LEU A 349 13.55 -25.68 10.06
C LEU A 349 14.10 -27.05 9.59
N GLY A 350 15.12 -27.00 8.74
CA GLY A 350 16.31 -27.87 8.64
C GLY A 350 16.21 -29.41 8.60
N ARG A 351 16.75 -30.02 7.53
CA ARG A 351 18.06 -30.74 7.50
C ARG A 351 18.27 -31.52 6.17
N GLY A 352 19.43 -31.35 5.53
CA GLY A 352 20.14 -32.50 4.90
C GLY A 352 20.68 -32.38 3.46
N ARG A 353 21.74 -31.59 3.24
CA ARG A 353 22.85 -31.80 2.25
C ARG A 353 22.58 -31.62 0.73
N PRO A 354 23.66 -31.40 -0.05
CA PRO A 354 23.72 -30.40 -1.12
C PRO A 354 23.36 -31.01 -2.47
N ASP A 355 22.76 -30.20 -3.35
CA ASP A 355 23.16 -30.06 -4.75
C ASP A 355 22.34 -28.92 -5.39
N GLU A 356 23.05 -28.12 -6.19
CA GLU A 356 22.56 -27.32 -7.32
C GLU A 356 21.48 -26.23 -7.10
N GLY A 357 21.98 -25.00 -6.92
CA GLY A 357 21.75 -23.92 -7.88
C GLY A 357 20.32 -23.42 -8.10
N ARG A 358 19.96 -22.34 -7.39
CA ARG A 358 19.31 -21.09 -7.87
C ARG A 358 18.55 -20.45 -6.71
N ALA A 359 19.22 -19.54 -5.99
CA ALA A 359 18.58 -18.70 -4.98
C ALA A 359 18.10 -17.41 -5.65
N GLY A 360 16.81 -17.36 -5.97
CA GLY A 360 16.12 -16.18 -6.48
C GLY A 360 16.08 -15.05 -5.45
N ALA A 361 16.36 -13.85 -5.94
CA ALA A 361 16.63 -12.63 -5.20
C ALA A 361 15.40 -11.69 -5.35
N ALA A 362 14.78 -11.16 -4.27
CA ALA A 362 13.79 -10.06 -4.32
C ALA A 362 13.95 -8.88 -3.29
N ALA A 363 14.27 -7.67 -3.78
CA ALA A 363 14.60 -6.45 -3.03
C ALA A 363 13.44 -5.89 -2.21
N ARG A 364 13.72 -5.37 -1.00
CA ARG A 364 12.84 -4.42 -0.27
C ARG A 364 13.60 -3.51 0.71
N HIS A 365 13.29 -2.22 0.65
CA HIS A 365 13.25 -1.32 1.82
C HIS A 365 11.97 -1.63 2.62
N ARG A 366 11.95 -1.40 3.96
CA ARG A 366 10.75 -1.69 4.79
C ARG A 366 10.52 -0.71 5.94
N SER A 367 9.23 -0.48 6.19
CA SER A 367 8.64 0.25 7.30
C SER A 367 7.70 -0.69 8.08
N ALA A 368 7.61 -0.54 9.40
CA ALA A 368 6.73 -1.35 10.25
C ALA A 368 5.29 -0.82 10.24
N GLN A 369 4.30 -1.72 10.09
CA GLN A 369 2.86 -1.38 10.13
C GLN A 369 2.50 -0.65 11.44
N PRO A 370 1.69 0.43 11.38
CA PRO A 370 1.18 1.10 12.58
C PRO A 370 0.39 0.15 13.48
N ALA A 371 0.61 0.24 14.79
CA ALA A 371 -0.29 -0.39 15.75
C ALA A 371 -1.55 0.48 15.89
N PHE A 372 -2.65 0.05 15.26
CA PHE A 372 -3.96 0.69 15.37
C PHE A 372 -4.71 0.19 16.61
N HIS A 373 -5.22 1.12 17.40
CA HIS A 373 -6.16 0.83 18.48
C HIS A 373 -7.45 1.60 18.25
N PRO A 374 -8.63 0.98 18.44
CA PRO A 374 -9.88 1.73 18.48
C PRO A 374 -9.86 2.73 19.66
N PRO A 375 -10.58 3.85 19.55
CA PRO A 375 -10.72 4.80 20.66
C PRO A 375 -11.35 4.11 21.88
N ALA A 376 -10.94 4.58 23.07
CA ALA A 376 -11.30 4.00 24.37
C ALA A 376 -12.75 4.30 24.78
#